data_AF-A0A3M1DDM8-F1
#
_entry.id   AF-A0A3M1DDM8-F1
#
_cell.length_a   1.000
_cell.length_b   1.000
_cell.length_c   1.000
_cell.angle_alpha   90.00
_cell.angle_beta   90.00
_cell.angle_gamma   90.00
#
_symmetry.space_group_name_H-M   'P 1'
#
loop_
_entity.id
_entity.type
_entity.pdbx_description
1 polymer ?
#
loop_
_entity_poly.entity_id
_entity_poly.type
_entity_poly.pdbx_seq_one_letter_code
_entity_poly.pdbx_strand_id
1 'polypeptide(L)'
;PHNFLLDFWARLGVFGLAVGIWLQVAFWQAAFSLRRHADPDVRALAIGLMGSVADMLAHGLVDHSFFLIDLAYAFFLALALVEKEV
;
A
#
# COMPACT_ATOMS: atom_id res chain seq x y z
N PRO A 1 -28.68 8.31 -13.02
CA PRO A 1 -27.44 7.75 -13.61
C PRO A 1 -26.23 8.56 -13.13
N HIS A 2 -25.63 8.11 -12.01
CA HIS A 2 -24.54 8.82 -11.34
C HIS A 2 -23.20 8.32 -11.89
N ASN A 3 -22.57 9.15 -12.71
CA ASN A 3 -21.30 8.87 -13.36
C ASN A 3 -20.16 8.92 -12.33
N PHE A 4 -19.94 7.79 -11.64
CA PHE A 4 -18.83 7.58 -10.69
C PHE A 4 -17.48 8.03 -11.26
N LEU A 5 -17.28 7.85 -12.57
CA LEU A 5 -16.07 8.25 -13.28
C LEU A 5 -15.81 9.78 -13.23
N LEU A 6 -16.86 10.60 -13.32
CA LEU A 6 -16.74 12.07 -13.24
C LEU A 6 -16.53 12.54 -11.79
N ASP A 7 -17.13 11.86 -10.81
CA ASP A 7 -16.99 12.21 -9.39
C ASP A 7 -15.60 11.82 -8.85
N PHE A 8 -15.03 10.70 -9.32
CA PHE A 8 -13.66 10.27 -9.01
C PHE A 8 -12.60 11.22 -9.63
N TRP A 9 -12.84 11.67 -10.86
CA TRP A 9 -11.98 12.63 -11.56
C TRP A 9 -12.01 14.02 -10.91
N ALA A 10 -13.19 14.46 -10.43
CA ALA A 10 -13.38 15.78 -9.81
C ALA A 10 -12.92 15.85 -8.34
N ARG A 11 -12.97 14.74 -7.57
CA ARG A 11 -12.66 14.74 -6.12
C ARG A 11 -11.22 14.38 -5.76
N LEU A 12 -10.56 13.52 -6.53
CA LEU A 12 -9.20 13.04 -6.24
C LEU A 12 -8.14 13.57 -7.21
N GLY A 13 -8.57 13.90 -8.44
CA GLY A 13 -7.69 14.09 -9.58
C GLY A 13 -6.95 12.80 -9.98
N VAL A 14 -6.53 12.72 -11.25
CA VAL A 14 -5.71 11.59 -11.74
C VAL A 14 -4.41 11.43 -10.95
N PHE A 15 -3.94 12.53 -10.34
CA PHE A 15 -2.71 12.60 -9.57
C PHE A 15 -2.78 11.81 -8.26
N GLY A 16 -3.88 11.87 -7.51
CA GLY A 16 -4.02 11.10 -6.27
C GLY A 16 -3.98 9.59 -6.52
N LEU A 17 -4.65 9.15 -7.60
CA LEU A 17 -4.60 7.76 -8.05
C LEU A 17 -3.20 7.36 -8.54
N ALA A 18 -2.54 8.22 -9.32
CA ALA A 18 -1.18 7.96 -9.81
C ALA A 18 -0.17 7.85 -8.66
N VAL A 19 -0.24 8.73 -7.67
CA VAL A 19 0.60 8.67 -6.47
C VAL A 19 0.31 7.42 -5.64
N GLY A 20 -0.96 7.06 -5.46
CA GLY A 20 -1.33 5.82 -4.75
C GLY A 20 -0.79 4.56 -5.43
N ILE A 21 -0.92 4.47 -6.75
CA ILE A 21 -0.34 3.37 -7.54
C ILE A 21 1.18 3.35 -7.40
N TRP A 22 1.83 4.51 -7.50
CA TRP A 22 3.28 4.61 -7.38
C TRP A 22 3.77 4.14 -6.00
N LEU A 23 3.14 4.63 -4.92
CA LEU A 23 3.49 4.22 -3.56
C LEU A 23 3.31 2.71 -3.35
N GLN A 24 2.24 2.12 -3.92
CA GLN A 24 2.03 0.68 -3.84
C GLN A 24 3.13 -0.09 -4.57
N VAL A 25 3.53 0.38 -5.76
CA VAL A 25 4.63 -0.21 -6.54
C VAL A 25 5.98 -0.05 -5.81
N ALA A 26 6.23 1.09 -5.15
CA ALA A 26 7.43 1.30 -4.34
C ALA A 26 7.49 0.32 -3.17
N PHE A 27 6.41 0.20 -2.39
CA PHE A 27 6.30 -0.75 -1.28
C PHE A 27 6.65 -2.18 -1.72
N TRP A 28 6.04 -2.65 -2.80
CA TRP A 28 6.27 -4.02 -3.26
C TRP A 28 7.70 -4.25 -3.73
N GLN A 29 8.29 -3.30 -4.47
CA GLN A 29 9.69 -3.42 -4.92
C GLN A 29 10.65 -3.55 -3.73
N ALA A 30 10.49 -2.69 -2.73
CA ALA A 30 11.29 -2.71 -1.52
C ALA A 30 11.07 -4.04 -0.75
N ALA A 31 9.81 -4.43 -0.50
CA ALA A 31 9.49 -5.64 0.24
C ALA A 31 9.97 -6.93 -0.44
N PHE A 32 9.90 -6.98 -1.79
CA PHE A 32 10.42 -8.10 -2.57
C PHE A 32 11.94 -8.20 -2.55
N SER A 33 12.66 -7.10 -2.32
CA SER A 33 14.11 -7.12 -2.10
C SER A 33 14.45 -7.75 -0.74
N LEU A 34 13.77 -7.30 0.33
CA LEU A 34 14.01 -7.76 1.71
C LEU A 34 13.64 -9.23 1.94
N ARG A 35 12.76 -9.82 1.14
CA ARG A 35 12.43 -11.26 1.28
C ARG A 35 13.64 -12.19 1.11
N ARG A 36 14.71 -11.71 0.47
CA ARG A 36 15.96 -12.45 0.25
C ARG A 36 17.08 -12.00 1.20
N HIS A 37 16.76 -11.18 2.20
CA HIS A 37 17.73 -10.69 3.16
C HIS A 37 18.36 -11.84 3.96
N ALA A 38 19.64 -11.70 4.28
CA ALA A 38 20.41 -12.72 4.98
C ALA A 38 19.94 -12.89 6.45
N ASP A 39 19.47 -11.79 7.04
CA ASP A 39 18.88 -11.79 8.38
C ASP A 39 17.46 -12.43 8.36
N PRO A 40 17.22 -13.51 9.13
CA PRO A 40 15.92 -14.15 9.22
C PRO A 40 14.81 -13.24 9.78
N ASP A 41 15.15 -12.32 10.68
CA ASP A 41 14.17 -11.45 11.35
C ASP A 41 13.68 -10.37 10.40
N VAL A 42 14.59 -9.75 9.64
CA VAL A 42 14.24 -8.82 8.55
C VAL A 42 13.38 -9.51 7.50
N ARG A 43 13.68 -10.77 7.17
CA ARG A 43 12.87 -11.55 6.23
C ARG A 43 11.46 -11.83 6.77
N ALA A 44 11.35 -12.22 8.04
CA ALA A 44 10.06 -12.46 8.69
C ALA A 44 9.22 -11.18 8.75
N LEU A 45 9.85 -10.05 9.08
CA LEU A 45 9.22 -8.73 9.08
C LEU A 45 8.70 -8.36 7.68
N ALA A 46 9.52 -8.53 6.64
CA ALA A 46 9.11 -8.24 5.26
C ALA A 46 7.89 -9.07 4.82
N ILE A 47 7.89 -10.38 5.11
CA ILE A 47 6.76 -11.26 4.79
C ILE A 47 5.49 -10.85 5.57
N GLY A 48 5.63 -10.49 6.84
CA GLY A 48 4.53 -9.99 7.66
C GLY A 48 3.92 -8.70 7.10
N LEU A 49 4.76 -7.72 6.76
CA LEU A 49 4.33 -6.45 6.16
C LEU A 49 3.66 -6.65 4.79
N MET A 50 4.18 -7.55 3.96
CA MET A 50 3.56 -7.93 2.69
C MET A 50 2.15 -8.52 2.91
N GLY A 51 2.00 -9.40 3.90
CA GLY A 51 0.71 -10.00 4.27
C GLY A 51 -0.30 -8.95 4.74
N SER A 52 0.13 -8.04 5.63
CA SER A 52 -0.73 -6.96 6.14
C SER A 52 -1.18 -6.00 5.03
N VAL A 53 -0.31 -5.63 4.10
CA VAL A 53 -0.68 -4.75 2.97
C VAL A 53 -1.57 -5.49 1.97
N ALA A 54 -1.39 -6.79 1.77
CA ALA A 54 -2.28 -7.60 0.93
C ALA A 54 -3.70 -7.74 1.53
N ASP A 55 -3.79 -7.99 2.83
CA ASP A 55 -5.07 -8.05 3.57
C ASP A 55 -5.79 -6.71 3.51
N MET A 56 -5.06 -5.62 3.77
CA MET A 56 -5.51 -4.24 3.61
C MET A 56 -6.07 -3.96 2.21
N LEU A 57 -5.37 -4.38 1.15
CA LEU A 57 -5.81 -4.23 -0.25
C LEU A 57 -7.08 -5.05 -0.53
N ALA A 58 -7.11 -6.31 -0.11
CA ALA A 58 -8.24 -7.21 -0.33
C ALA A 58 -9.49 -6.72 0.40
N HIS A 59 -9.34 -6.30 1.66
CA HIS A 59 -10.42 -5.75 2.46
C HIS A 59 -10.91 -4.41 1.89
N GLY A 60 -10.00 -3.49 1.56
CA GLY A 60 -10.32 -2.18 0.99
C GLY A 60 -10.93 -2.23 -0.42
N LEU A 61 -10.78 -3.33 -1.15
CA LEU A 61 -11.43 -3.55 -2.46
C LEU A 61 -12.90 -4.00 -2.31
N VAL A 62 -13.25 -4.62 -1.18
CA VAL A 62 -14.57 -5.22 -0.94
C VAL A 62 -15.49 -4.29 -0.12
N ASP A 63 -14.96 -3.57 0.88
CA ASP A 63 -15.76 -2.97 1.96
C ASP A 63 -15.93 -1.43 1.94
N HIS A 64 -15.63 -0.74 0.82
CA HIS A 64 -15.73 0.74 0.62
C HIS A 64 -14.38 1.49 0.75
N SER A 65 -14.29 2.63 0.04
CA SER A 65 -13.10 3.41 -0.32
C SER A 65 -11.87 3.35 0.60
N PHE A 66 -10.72 3.05 -0.02
CA PHE A 66 -9.31 3.13 0.42
C PHE A 66 -8.88 4.38 1.23
N PHE A 67 -9.79 5.33 1.48
CA PHE A 67 -9.56 6.64 2.10
C PHE A 67 -9.91 6.69 3.60
N LEU A 68 -9.80 5.55 4.30
CA LEU A 68 -9.80 5.56 5.77
C LEU A 68 -8.39 5.95 6.24
N ILE A 69 -8.31 6.97 7.09
CA ILE A 69 -7.05 7.53 7.60
C ILE A 69 -6.20 6.47 8.29
N ASP A 70 -6.85 5.50 8.94
CA ASP A 70 -6.22 4.38 9.66
C ASP A 70 -5.41 3.47 8.72
N LEU A 71 -5.94 3.25 7.52
CA LEU A 71 -5.33 2.41 6.49
C LEU A 71 -4.10 3.11 5.88
N ALA A 72 -4.19 4.43 5.68
CA ALA A 72 -3.07 5.23 5.23
C ALA A 72 -1.93 5.22 6.25
N TYR A 73 -2.23 5.37 7.54
CA TYR A 73 -1.22 5.28 8.61
C TYR A 73 -0.52 3.92 8.63
N ALA A 74 -1.29 2.83 8.59
CA ALA A 74 -0.73 1.48 8.57
C ALA A 74 0.17 1.26 7.34
N PHE A 75 -0.26 1.73 6.16
CA PHE A 75 0.51 1.64 4.93
C PHE A 75 1.82 2.44 4.98
N PHE A 76 1.78 3.71 5.39
CA PHE A 76 2.99 4.54 5.45
C PHE A 76 3.98 4.04 6.51
N LEU A 77 3.50 3.50 7.62
CA LEU A 77 4.35 2.84 8.62
C LEU A 77 5.03 1.61 8.03
N ALA A 78 4.27 0.76 7.32
CA ALA A 78 4.83 -0.41 6.64
C ALA A 78 5.86 -0.02 5.59
N LEU A 79 5.59 1.01 4.78
CA LEU A 79 6.52 1.54 3.79
C LEU A 79 7.82 2.04 4.43
N ALA A 80 7.73 2.83 5.50
CA ALA A 80 8.90 3.34 6.20
C ALA A 80 9.76 2.21 6.81
N LEU A 81 9.13 1.16 7.35
CA LEU A 81 9.83 0.00 7.89
C LEU A 81 10.56 -0.79 6.81
N VAL A 82 9.94 -0.97 5.64
CA VAL A 82 10.60 -1.67 4.53
C VAL A 82 11.75 -0.84 3.97
N GLU A 83 11.55 0.46 3.72
CA GLU A 83 12.58 1.37 3.17
C GLU A 83 13.78 1.54 4.10
N LYS A 84 13.60 1.43 5.42
CA LYS A 84 14.71 1.49 6.38
C LYS A 84 15.69 0.32 6.22
N GLU A 85 15.19 -0.83 5.79
CA GLU A 85 15.93 -2.10 5.77
C GLU A 85 16.36 -2.51 4.33
N VAL A 86 16.06 -1.68 3.31
CA VAL A 86 16.63 -1.76 1.95
C VAL A 86 18.05 -1.21 1.96
#